data_AF-A0AAN4AE56-F1
#
_entry.id   AF-A0AAN4AE56-F1
#
_cell.length_a   1.000
_cell.length_b   1.000
_cell.length_c   1.000
_cell.angle_alpha   90.00
_cell.angle_beta   90.00
_cell.angle_gamma   90.00
#
_symmetry.space_group_name_H-M   'P 1'
#
loop_
_entity.id
_entity.type
_entity.pdbx_description
1 polymer ?
#
loop_
_entity_poly.entity_id
_entity_poly.type
_entity_poly.pdbx_seq_one_letter_code
_entity_poly.pdbx_strand_id
1 'polypeptide(L)' 'MTGKEAIIHYLGTHNSFCAPDVAALTGATVTSINQAAAKMARAGLLVIEGKVWR' A
#
# COMPACT_ATOMS: atom_id res chain seq x y z
N MET A 1 3.18 10.04 9.27
CA MET A 1 3.07 8.74 8.59
C MET A 1 2.43 8.99 7.23
N THR A 2 3.18 8.83 6.16
CA THR A 2 2.74 8.98 4.77
C THR A 2 2.19 7.65 4.24
N GLY A 3 1.37 7.69 3.19
CA GLY A 3 0.83 6.44 2.59
C GLY A 3 1.92 5.48 2.11
N LYS A 4 3.11 5.99 1.76
CA LYS A 4 4.27 5.17 1.40
C LYS A 4 4.84 4.43 2.62
N GLU A 5 5.04 5.13 3.73
CA GLU A 5 5.51 4.49 4.98
C GLU A 5 4.50 3.46 5.49
N ALA A 6 3.20 3.76 5.38
CA ALA A 6 2.13 2.84 5.75
C ALA A 6 2.20 1.52 4.96
N ILE A 7 2.39 1.61 3.65
CA ILE A 7 2.53 0.43 2.78
C ILE A 7 3.82 -0.34 3.08
N ILE A 8 4.96 0.35 3.23
CA ILE A 8 6.24 -0.30 3.54
C ILE A 8 6.18 -1.01 4.90
N HIS A 9 5.59 -0.37 5.91
CA HIS A 9 5.40 -0.96 7.24
C HIS A 9 4.52 -2.22 7.17
N TYR A 10 3.44 -2.18 6.38
CA TYR A 10 2.59 -3.34 6.16
C TYR A 10 3.31 -4.46 5.40
N LEU A 11 4.06 -4.12 4.35
CA LEU A 11 4.84 -5.07 3.54
C LEU A 11 6.01 -5.70 4.30
N GLY A 12 6.51 -5.04 5.36
CA GLY A 12 7.51 -5.62 6.26
C GLY A 12 6.99 -6.83 7.05
N THR A 13 5.67 -7.00 7.16
CA THR A 13 5.02 -8.10 7.91
C THR A 13 4.15 -8.99 7.02
N HIS A 14 3.66 -8.49 5.88
CA HIS A 14 2.77 -9.18 4.97
C HIS A 14 3.32 -9.12 3.54
N ASN A 15 3.27 -10.22 2.80
CA ASN A 15 3.83 -10.29 1.44
C ASN A 15 2.96 -9.61 0.36
N SER A 16 1.76 -9.18 0.71
CA SER A 16 0.83 -8.42 -0.14
C SER A 16 -0.09 -7.59 0.74
N PHE A 17 -0.72 -6.56 0.16
CA PHE A 17 -1.61 -5.69 0.90
C PHE A 17 -2.83 -5.25 0.09
N CYS A 18 -3.90 -4.93 0.82
CA CYS A 18 -5.07 -4.26 0.30
C CYS A 18 -5.11 -2.83 0.86
N ALA A 19 -5.43 -1.85 0.01
CA ALA A 19 -5.53 -0.45 0.45
C ALA A 19 -6.43 -0.21 1.68
N PRO A 20 -7.60 -0.87 1.84
CA PRO A 20 -8.41 -0.74 3.04
C PRO A 20 -7.76 -1.34 4.30
N ASP A 21 -7.04 -2.47 4.19
CA ASP A 21 -6.38 -3.10 5.34
C ASP A 21 -5.22 -2.25 5.85
N VAL A 22 -4.40 -1.72 4.95
CA VAL A 22 -3.31 -0.80 5.30
C VAL A 22 -3.86 0.47 5.94
N ALA A 23 -4.94 1.02 5.38
CA ALA A 23 -5.62 2.20 5.93
C ALA A 23 -6.12 1.94 7.37
N ALA A 24 -6.75 0.80 7.61
CA ALA A 24 -7.23 0.41 8.93
C ALA A 24 -6.09 0.21 9.95
N LEU A 25 -4.99 -0.42 9.55
CA LEU A 25 -3.85 -0.71 10.43
C LEU A 25 -3.05 0.55 10.78
N THR A 26 -2.89 1.46 9.82
CA THR A 26 -1.98 2.62 9.95
C THR A 26 -2.71 3.93 10.28
N GLY A 27 -4.04 3.92 10.28
CA GLY A 27 -4.88 5.11 10.45
C GLY A 27 -4.85 6.05 9.24
N ALA A 28 -4.24 5.63 8.12
CA ALA A 28 -4.23 6.38 6.88
C ALA A 28 -5.56 6.25 6.13
N THR A 29 -5.86 7.18 5.22
CA THR A 29 -7.05 7.06 4.37
C THR A 29 -6.80 6.12 3.19
N VAL A 30 -7.80 5.34 2.79
CA VAL A 30 -7.72 4.42 1.64
C VAL A 30 -7.26 5.15 0.36
N THR A 31 -7.71 6.38 0.16
CA THR A 31 -7.28 7.25 -0.95
C THR A 31 -5.79 7.56 -0.92
N SER A 32 -5.24 7.89 0.26
CA SER A 32 -3.80 8.14 0.40
C SER A 32 -2.95 6.90 0.13
N ILE A 33 -3.42 5.72 0.56
CA ILE A 33 -2.77 4.43 0.30
C ILE A 33 -2.82 4.11 -1.20
N ASN A 34 -3.98 4.24 -1.85
CA ASN A 34 -4.08 3.98 -3.29
C ASN A 34 -3.22 4.93 -4.12
N GLN A 35 -3.13 6.21 -3.77
CA GLN A 35 -2.23 7.14 -4.45
C GLN A 35 -0.76 6.77 -4.25
N ALA A 36 -0.37 6.37 -3.03
CA ALA A 36 0.99 5.93 -2.75
C ALA A 36 1.33 4.64 -3.51
N ALA A 37 0.43 3.65 -3.48
CA ALA A 37 0.55 2.39 -4.20
C ALA A 37 0.69 2.61 -5.70
N ALA A 38 -0.17 3.45 -6.31
CA ALA A 38 -0.10 3.79 -7.72
C ALA A 38 1.22 4.49 -8.10
N LYS A 39 1.76 5.37 -7.25
CA LYS A 39 3.07 6.00 -7.47
C LYS A 39 4.21 4.98 -7.40
N MET A 40 4.17 4.07 -6.43
CA MET A 40 5.17 3.01 -6.29
C MET A 40 5.10 2.00 -7.44
N ALA A 41 3.91 1.69 -7.93
CA ALA A 41 3.71 0.84 -9.09
C ALA A 41 4.31 1.44 -10.36
N ARG A 42 4.11 2.75 -10.59
CA ARG A 42 4.76 3.46 -11.70
C ARG A 42 6.29 3.48 -11.58
N ALA A 43 6.82 3.45 -10.36
CA ALA A 43 8.25 3.35 -10.12
C ALA A 43 8.79 1.91 -10.25
N GLY A 44 7.94 0.92 -10.54
CA GLY A 44 8.32 -0.49 -10.62
C GLY A 44 8.56 -1.16 -9.25
N LEU A 45 8.15 -0.51 -8.16
CA LEU A 45 8.34 -1.00 -6.79
C LEU A 45 7.18 -1.88 -6.31
N LEU A 46 6.02 -1.79 -6.96
CA LEU A 46 4.85 -2.60 -6.66
C LEU A 46 4.20 -3.13 -7.94
N VAL A 47 3.61 -4.30 -7.84
CA VAL A 47 2.82 -4.94 -8.89
C VAL A 47 1.41 -5.17 -8.35
N ILE A 48 0.40 -4.88 -9.18
CA ILE A 48 -0.97 -5.32 -8.90
C ILE A 48 -1.07 -6.79 -9.29
N GLU A 49 -1.41 -7.63 -8.31
CA GLU A 49 -1.79 -9.02 -8.54
C GLU A 49 -3.30 -9.13 -8.27
N GLY A 50 -4.11 -9.04 -9.34
CA GLY A 50 -5.57 -9.06 -9.23
C GLY A 50 -6.15 -7.83 -8.53
N LYS A 51 -6.60 -8.00 -7.28
CA LYS A 51 -7.18 -6.92 -6.43
C LYS A 51 -6.26 -6.48 -5.29
N VAL A 52 -5.07 -7.09 -5.17
CA VAL A 52 -4.10 -6.81 -4.10
C VAL A 52 -2.79 -6.28 -4.68
N TRP A 53 -2.09 -5.50 -3.88
CA TRP A 53 -0.77 -4.95 -4.20
C TRP A 53 0.32 -5.85 -3.61
N ARG A 54 1.41 -6.04 -4.36
CA ARG A 54 2.57 -6.86 -4.00
C ARG A 54 3.87 -6.13 -4.32
#